data_AF-R6YAU8-F1
#
_entry.id   AF-R6YAU8-F1
#
_cell.length_a   1.000
_cell.length_b   1.000
_cell.length_c   1.000
_cell.angle_alpha   90.00
_cell.angle_beta   90.00
_cell.angle_gamma   90.00
#
_symmetry.space_group_name_H-M   'P 1'
#
loop_
_entity.id
_entity.type
_entity.pdbx_description
1 polymer ?
#
loop_
_entity_poly.entity_id
_entity_poly.type
_entity_poly.pdbx_seq_one_letter_code
_entity_poly.pdbx_strand_id
1 'polypeptide(L)'
;MGVRKYRRGILLAIKGAGFISNKLLNSNMTLDFAYTLYLILASTPEIPKDQIKRFVQKWFVLSTLTSRYTASPESQMHRDMQSIEEKGFLNFFAEIEASALSESFWRVTLPQNLETSSVNSPGFRAFLAAQVYCHSDSLFMNGMEVRDLLLIAGDIHHIFPRAYLKKQGIDNRARYNQVANYIYLDTQVNKAIGDQAPCEYFGKVIQQCETKAPVLGNVVDTELLKRNLDENCIPQAIHQMDFTNYEEFLSQRRYLMAAKMEEYYRSL
;
A
#
# COMPACT_ATOMS: atom_id res chain seq x y z
N MET A 1 16.71 -28.74 -13.66
CA MET A 1 17.23 -27.35 -13.62
C MET A 1 16.17 -26.27 -13.82
N GLY A 2 15.11 -26.48 -14.61
CA GLY A 2 14.07 -25.46 -14.91
C GLY A 2 13.21 -24.98 -13.73
N VAL A 3 12.75 -25.88 -12.85
CA VAL A 3 11.84 -25.54 -11.73
C VAL A 3 12.44 -24.52 -10.75
N ARG A 4 13.74 -24.63 -10.44
CA ARG A 4 14.44 -23.68 -9.56
C ARG A 4 14.60 -22.29 -10.20
N LYS A 5 14.72 -22.21 -11.54
CA LYS A 5 14.84 -20.95 -12.29
C LYS A 5 13.51 -20.17 -12.26
N TYR A 6 12.40 -20.85 -12.54
CA TYR A 6 11.07 -20.22 -12.53
C TYR A 6 10.63 -19.77 -11.14
N ARG A 7 10.92 -20.57 -10.10
CA ARG A 7 10.66 -20.18 -8.71
C ARG A 7 11.40 -18.90 -8.29
N ARG A 8 12.63 -18.69 -8.77
CA ARG A 8 13.37 -17.44 -8.53
C ARG A 8 12.76 -16.27 -9.32
N GLY A 9 12.37 -16.51 -10.57
CA GLY A 9 11.74 -15.50 -11.43
C GLY A 9 10.48 -14.91 -10.82
N ILE A 10 9.53 -15.75 -10.38
CA ILE A 10 8.30 -15.27 -9.72
C ILE A 10 8.60 -14.51 -8.42
N LEU A 11 9.53 -15.01 -7.60
CA LEU A 11 9.87 -14.34 -6.34
C LEU A 11 10.44 -12.94 -6.59
N LEU A 12 11.29 -12.78 -7.60
CA LEU A 12 11.83 -11.49 -8.00
C LEU A 12 10.77 -10.56 -8.61
N ALA A 13 9.76 -11.11 -9.31
CA ALA A 13 8.62 -10.34 -9.80
C ALA A 13 7.79 -9.78 -8.62
N ILE A 14 7.34 -10.66 -7.73
CA ILE A 14 6.50 -10.29 -6.57
C ILE A 14 7.22 -9.31 -5.64
N LYS A 15 8.48 -9.59 -5.27
CA LYS A 15 9.29 -8.67 -4.46
C LYS A 15 9.57 -7.36 -5.19
N GLY A 16 9.79 -7.42 -6.50
CA GLY A 16 10.00 -6.25 -7.33
C GLY A 16 8.74 -5.37 -7.48
N ALA A 17 7.56 -5.86 -7.10
CA ALA A 17 6.32 -5.09 -6.97
C ALA A 17 6.05 -4.68 -5.51
N GLY A 18 7.08 -4.64 -4.65
CA GLY A 18 6.96 -4.19 -3.26
C GLY A 18 6.42 -5.22 -2.26
N PHE A 19 5.96 -6.40 -2.70
CA PHE A 19 5.54 -7.49 -1.80
C PHE A 19 6.75 -8.27 -1.27
N ILE A 20 7.48 -7.64 -0.37
CA ILE A 20 8.79 -8.10 0.11
C ILE A 20 8.75 -9.13 1.25
N SER A 21 7.58 -9.30 1.90
CA SER A 21 7.41 -10.20 3.05
C SER A 21 6.06 -10.89 3.05
N ASN A 22 5.96 -12.03 3.76
CA ASN A 22 4.70 -12.77 3.89
C ASN A 22 3.58 -11.95 4.56
N LYS A 23 3.93 -10.93 5.36
CA LYS A 23 2.94 -10.03 6.00
C LYS A 23 2.13 -9.24 4.97
N LEU A 24 2.71 -8.99 3.79
CA LEU A 24 2.05 -8.28 2.69
C LEU A 24 1.20 -9.21 1.81
N LEU A 25 1.38 -10.54 1.91
CA LEU A 25 0.67 -11.52 1.08
C LEU A 25 -0.63 -11.96 1.75
N ASN A 26 -1.78 -11.63 1.14
CA ASN A 26 -3.12 -11.85 1.71
C ASN A 26 -3.82 -13.14 1.23
N SER A 27 -3.33 -13.76 0.15
CA SER A 27 -3.93 -14.93 -0.45
C SER A 27 -2.85 -15.80 -1.07
N ASN A 28 -2.70 -17.01 -0.54
CA ASN A 28 -1.85 -18.04 -1.15
C ASN A 28 -2.30 -18.33 -2.57
N MET A 29 -3.62 -18.38 -2.81
CA MET A 29 -4.15 -18.66 -4.14
C MET A 29 -3.79 -17.59 -5.17
N THR A 30 -3.76 -16.31 -4.76
CA THR A 30 -3.31 -15.24 -5.67
C THR A 30 -1.84 -15.41 -6.05
N LEU A 31 -1.01 -15.87 -5.12
CA LEU A 31 0.40 -16.18 -5.39
C LEU A 31 0.53 -17.43 -6.28
N ASP A 32 -0.24 -18.47 -6.00
CA ASP A 32 -0.26 -19.71 -6.79
C ASP A 32 -0.67 -19.44 -8.23
N PHE A 33 -1.72 -18.62 -8.44
CA PHE A 33 -2.11 -18.22 -9.79
C PHE A 33 -1.08 -17.32 -10.46
N ALA A 34 -0.44 -16.39 -9.75
CA ALA A 34 0.65 -15.60 -10.33
C ALA A 34 1.84 -16.48 -10.76
N TYR A 35 2.12 -17.56 -10.03
CA TYR A 35 3.10 -18.56 -10.44
C TYR A 35 2.65 -19.36 -11.67
N THR A 36 1.40 -19.83 -11.69
CA THR A 36 0.83 -20.50 -12.87
C THR A 36 0.87 -19.61 -14.11
N LEU A 37 0.46 -18.35 -13.97
CA LEU A 37 0.52 -17.36 -15.04
C LEU A 37 1.96 -17.16 -15.52
N TYR A 38 2.93 -17.01 -14.59
CA TYR A 38 4.33 -16.90 -14.96
C TYR A 38 4.80 -18.09 -15.83
N LEU A 39 4.39 -19.32 -15.48
CA LEU A 39 4.72 -20.50 -16.28
C LEU A 39 4.08 -20.45 -17.66
N ILE A 40 2.78 -20.12 -17.75
CA ILE A 40 2.06 -19.97 -19.02
C ILE A 40 2.80 -18.99 -19.92
N LEU A 41 3.06 -17.77 -19.44
CA LEU A 41 3.75 -16.72 -20.22
C LEU A 41 5.17 -17.12 -20.61
N ALA A 42 5.88 -17.86 -19.75
CA ALA A 42 7.20 -18.37 -20.06
C ALA A 42 7.18 -19.42 -21.18
N SER A 43 6.11 -20.20 -21.31
CA SER A 43 5.90 -21.17 -22.39
C SER A 43 5.27 -20.57 -23.66
N THR A 44 4.57 -19.43 -23.58
CA THR A 44 3.96 -18.78 -24.74
C THR A 44 5.01 -18.08 -25.62
N PRO A 45 5.18 -18.46 -26.90
CA PRO A 45 6.16 -17.85 -27.81
C PRO A 45 5.91 -16.36 -28.10
N GLU A 46 4.64 -15.96 -28.15
CA GLU A 46 4.19 -14.61 -28.51
C GLU A 46 4.47 -13.59 -27.40
N ILE A 47 4.79 -14.04 -26.18
CA ILE A 47 5.08 -13.16 -25.03
C ILE A 47 6.58 -12.87 -24.96
N PRO A 48 6.99 -11.59 -25.10
CA PRO A 48 8.39 -11.21 -24.93
C PRO A 48 8.89 -11.55 -23.51
N LYS A 49 10.03 -12.23 -23.42
CA LYS A 49 10.51 -12.79 -22.14
C LYS A 49 10.89 -11.71 -21.12
N ASP A 50 11.29 -10.53 -21.58
CA ASP A 50 11.55 -9.33 -20.78
C ASP A 50 10.26 -8.73 -20.18
N GLN A 51 9.11 -8.90 -20.83
CA GLN A 51 7.82 -8.38 -20.38
C GLN A 51 7.10 -9.27 -19.36
N ILE A 52 7.46 -10.56 -19.27
CA ILE A 52 6.81 -11.54 -18.37
C ILE A 52 6.77 -11.01 -16.93
N LYS A 53 7.88 -10.44 -16.45
CA LYS A 53 7.97 -9.91 -15.08
C LYS A 53 6.91 -8.83 -14.85
N ARG A 54 6.82 -7.85 -15.75
CA ARG A 54 5.84 -6.76 -15.71
C ARG A 54 4.42 -7.29 -15.69
N PHE A 55 4.07 -8.20 -16.60
CA PHE A 55 2.73 -8.78 -16.66
C PHE A 55 2.33 -9.52 -15.39
N VAL A 56 3.25 -10.30 -14.83
CA VAL A 56 3.00 -11.02 -13.57
C VAL A 56 2.84 -10.06 -12.39
N GLN A 57 3.63 -8.98 -12.35
CA GLN A 57 3.50 -7.94 -11.33
C GLN A 57 2.14 -7.24 -11.40
N LYS A 58 1.76 -6.76 -12.59
CA LYS A 58 0.45 -6.10 -12.79
C LYS A 58 -0.70 -7.05 -12.47
N TRP A 59 -0.66 -8.29 -12.96
CA TRP A 59 -1.71 -9.26 -12.66
C TRP A 59 -1.85 -9.54 -11.16
N PHE A 60 -0.73 -9.72 -10.45
CA PHE A 60 -0.75 -9.98 -9.01
C PHE A 60 -1.33 -8.80 -8.22
N VAL A 61 -0.96 -7.57 -8.58
CA VAL A 61 -1.48 -6.36 -7.93
C VAL A 61 -2.96 -6.18 -8.22
N LEU A 62 -3.38 -6.31 -9.48
CA LEU A 62 -4.79 -6.26 -9.89
C LEU A 62 -5.61 -7.28 -9.10
N SER A 63 -5.15 -8.53 -9.05
CA SER A 63 -5.83 -9.63 -8.36
C SER A 63 -5.95 -9.39 -6.85
N THR A 64 -4.92 -8.77 -6.26
CA THR A 64 -4.92 -8.35 -4.86
C THR A 64 -5.94 -7.23 -4.62
N LEU A 65 -5.86 -6.14 -5.38
CA LEU A 65 -6.73 -4.96 -5.23
C LEU A 65 -8.21 -5.28 -5.41
N THR A 66 -8.52 -6.19 -6.34
CA THR A 66 -9.89 -6.59 -6.69
C THR A 66 -10.38 -7.79 -5.90
N SER A 67 -9.53 -8.38 -5.05
CA SER A 67 -9.81 -9.64 -4.33
C SER A 67 -10.28 -10.77 -5.26
N ARG A 68 -9.75 -10.82 -6.49
CA ARG A 68 -10.23 -11.69 -7.58
C ARG A 68 -10.33 -13.16 -7.19
N TYR A 69 -9.37 -13.64 -6.38
CA TYR A 69 -9.25 -15.06 -6.00
C TYR A 69 -9.56 -15.32 -4.52
N THR A 70 -10.41 -14.51 -3.88
CA THR A 70 -10.74 -14.74 -2.46
C THR A 70 -12.07 -15.46 -2.24
N ALA A 71 -13.08 -15.24 -3.08
CA ALA A 71 -14.43 -15.79 -2.87
C ALA A 71 -14.61 -17.19 -3.48
N SER A 72 -14.32 -17.35 -4.77
CA SER A 72 -14.37 -18.64 -5.47
C SER A 72 -13.11 -18.84 -6.30
N PRO A 73 -11.96 -19.04 -5.64
CA PRO A 73 -10.65 -19.03 -6.25
C PRO A 73 -10.51 -19.98 -7.44
N GLU A 74 -10.84 -21.27 -7.24
CA GLU A 74 -10.62 -22.31 -8.24
C GLU A 74 -11.48 -22.08 -9.49
N SER A 75 -12.77 -21.76 -9.28
CA SER A 75 -13.69 -21.45 -10.38
C SER A 75 -13.26 -20.20 -11.15
N GLN A 76 -12.77 -19.17 -10.46
CA GLN A 76 -12.28 -17.95 -11.12
C GLN A 76 -10.99 -18.21 -11.90
N MET A 77 -10.04 -18.96 -11.34
CA MET A 77 -8.81 -19.35 -12.03
C MET A 77 -9.11 -20.19 -13.28
N HIS A 78 -10.06 -21.13 -13.19
CA HIS A 78 -10.46 -21.95 -14.33
C HIS A 78 -11.01 -21.08 -15.48
N ARG A 79 -11.90 -20.12 -15.17
CA ARG A 79 -12.42 -19.17 -16.16
C ARG A 79 -11.32 -18.31 -16.78
N ASP A 80 -10.37 -17.86 -15.96
CA ASP A 80 -9.23 -17.06 -16.43
C ASP A 80 -8.34 -17.87 -17.37
N MET A 81 -8.06 -19.14 -17.04
CA MET A 81 -7.27 -20.05 -17.88
C MET A 81 -7.95 -20.32 -19.22
N GLN A 82 -9.24 -20.66 -19.21
CA GLN A 82 -10.02 -20.84 -20.45
C GLN A 82 -9.97 -19.58 -21.33
N SER A 83 -10.15 -18.41 -20.73
CA SER A 83 -10.08 -17.14 -21.46
C SER A 83 -8.68 -16.89 -22.03
N ILE A 84 -7.62 -17.21 -21.30
CA ILE A 84 -6.24 -17.07 -21.80
C ILE A 84 -5.99 -18.01 -22.99
N GLU A 85 -6.52 -19.24 -22.94
CA GLU A 85 -6.42 -20.21 -24.03
C GLU A 85 -7.20 -19.76 -25.28
N GLU A 86 -8.40 -19.21 -25.10
CA GLU A 86 -9.31 -18.83 -26.21
C GLU A 86 -8.86 -17.58 -26.98
N LYS A 87 -8.45 -16.51 -26.28
CA LYS A 87 -8.15 -15.20 -26.91
C LYS A 87 -6.69 -14.74 -26.74
N GLY A 88 -5.86 -15.53 -26.07
CA GLY A 88 -4.48 -15.18 -25.73
C GLY A 88 -4.38 -14.21 -24.55
N PHE A 89 -3.24 -14.29 -23.84
CA PHE A 89 -3.03 -13.54 -22.61
C PHE A 89 -3.12 -12.02 -22.77
N LEU A 90 -2.57 -11.44 -23.84
CA LEU A 90 -2.52 -9.98 -24.00
C LEU A 90 -3.93 -9.36 -24.11
N ASN A 91 -4.80 -9.98 -24.92
CA ASN A 91 -6.19 -9.54 -25.05
C ASN A 91 -6.97 -9.75 -23.75
N PHE A 92 -6.82 -10.93 -23.15
CA PHE A 92 -7.42 -11.23 -21.84
C PHE A 92 -7.02 -10.21 -20.78
N PHE A 93 -5.72 -9.92 -20.66
CA PHE A 93 -5.19 -8.99 -19.68
C PHE A 93 -5.72 -7.58 -19.90
N ALA A 94 -5.71 -7.08 -21.14
CA ALA A 94 -6.20 -5.74 -21.48
C ALA A 94 -7.68 -5.56 -21.12
N GLU A 95 -8.53 -6.54 -21.42
CA GLU A 95 -9.96 -6.50 -21.10
C GLU A 95 -10.23 -6.52 -19.59
N ILE A 96 -9.53 -7.38 -18.85
CA ILE A 96 -9.68 -7.46 -17.39
C ILE A 96 -9.13 -6.20 -16.73
N GLU A 97 -7.99 -5.68 -17.19
CA GLU A 97 -7.41 -4.44 -16.65
C GLU A 97 -8.34 -3.25 -16.86
N ALA A 98 -8.88 -3.08 -18.06
CA ALA A 98 -9.80 -1.98 -18.38
C ALA A 98 -11.12 -2.06 -17.60
N SER A 99 -11.64 -3.27 -17.38
CA SER A 99 -12.90 -3.45 -16.65
C SER A 99 -12.74 -3.35 -15.13
N ALA A 100 -11.71 -3.98 -14.57
CA ALA A 100 -11.55 -4.12 -13.13
C ALA A 100 -10.89 -2.92 -12.46
N LEU A 101 -10.01 -2.20 -13.19
CA LEU A 101 -9.28 -1.03 -12.69
C LEU A 101 -9.68 0.24 -13.44
N SER A 102 -10.99 0.42 -13.65
CA SER A 102 -11.60 1.61 -14.23
C SER A 102 -11.35 2.87 -13.38
N GLU A 103 -11.63 4.05 -13.94
CA GLU A 103 -11.57 5.29 -13.16
C GLU A 103 -12.51 5.26 -11.94
N SER A 104 -13.68 4.64 -12.06
CA SER A 104 -14.60 4.46 -10.94
C SER A 104 -14.04 3.56 -9.85
N PHE A 105 -13.25 2.53 -10.21
CA PHE A 105 -12.57 1.70 -9.22
C PHE A 105 -11.62 2.54 -8.36
N TRP A 106 -10.74 3.33 -8.99
CA TRP A 106 -9.75 4.13 -8.26
C TRP A 106 -10.36 5.27 -7.45
N ARG A 107 -11.38 5.93 -7.99
CA ARG A 107 -12.00 7.11 -7.35
C ARG A 107 -13.10 6.77 -6.35
N VAL A 108 -13.72 5.61 -6.43
CA VAL A 108 -14.89 5.27 -5.59
C VAL A 108 -14.67 3.97 -4.85
N THR A 109 -14.49 2.87 -5.58
CA THR A 109 -14.45 1.53 -4.99
C THR A 109 -13.26 1.34 -4.05
N LEU A 110 -12.05 1.73 -4.44
CA LEU A 110 -10.86 1.53 -3.63
C LEU A 110 -10.85 2.39 -2.35
N PRO A 111 -11.20 3.70 -2.39
CA PRO A 111 -11.41 4.48 -1.17
C PRO A 111 -12.44 3.85 -0.22
N GLN A 112 -13.55 3.32 -0.73
CA GLN A 112 -14.54 2.62 0.10
C GLN A 112 -13.99 1.31 0.69
N ASN A 113 -13.22 0.53 -0.09
CA ASN A 113 -12.57 -0.69 0.39
C ASN A 113 -11.54 -0.41 1.51
N LEU A 114 -11.00 0.80 1.56
CA LEU A 114 -10.11 1.28 2.63
C LEU A 114 -10.88 1.77 3.88
N GLU A 115 -12.20 1.81 3.87
CA GLU A 115 -13.01 2.07 5.06
C GLU A 115 -13.15 0.79 5.90
N THR A 116 -12.06 0.40 6.54
CA THR A 116 -11.97 -0.84 7.31
C THR A 116 -10.98 -0.70 8.44
N SER A 117 -11.14 -1.54 9.47
CA SER A 117 -10.18 -1.63 10.58
C SER A 117 -9.19 -2.80 10.45
N SER A 118 -9.32 -3.59 9.39
CA SER A 118 -8.50 -4.78 9.16
C SER A 118 -7.16 -4.44 8.53
N VAL A 119 -6.08 -4.65 9.29
CA VAL A 119 -4.69 -4.60 8.78
C VAL A 119 -4.41 -5.66 7.71
N ASN A 120 -5.30 -6.65 7.56
CA ASN A 120 -5.22 -7.68 6.55
C ASN A 120 -5.98 -7.32 5.27
N SER A 121 -6.56 -6.11 5.18
CA SER A 121 -7.31 -5.72 4.00
C SER A 121 -6.40 -5.70 2.76
N PRO A 122 -6.88 -6.20 1.61
CA PRO A 122 -6.10 -6.21 0.37
C PRO A 122 -5.63 -4.81 -0.04
N GLY A 123 -6.50 -3.80 0.08
CA GLY A 123 -6.16 -2.41 -0.23
C GLY A 123 -5.04 -1.86 0.66
N PHE A 124 -5.07 -2.10 1.97
CA PHE A 124 -4.01 -1.62 2.86
C PHE A 124 -2.67 -2.30 2.59
N ARG A 125 -2.66 -3.61 2.30
CA ARG A 125 -1.43 -4.33 1.96
C ARG A 125 -0.86 -3.90 0.62
N ALA A 126 -1.70 -3.63 -0.37
CA ALA A 126 -1.28 -3.06 -1.65
C ALA A 126 -0.72 -1.64 -1.47
N PHE A 127 -1.29 -0.83 -0.57
CA PHE A 127 -0.75 0.48 -0.22
C PHE A 127 0.67 0.37 0.39
N LEU A 128 0.89 -0.54 1.34
CA LEU A 128 2.22 -0.78 1.90
C LEU A 128 3.21 -1.27 0.83
N ALA A 129 2.77 -2.16 -0.08
CA ALA A 129 3.61 -2.58 -1.21
C ALA A 129 3.95 -1.41 -2.15
N ALA A 130 3.02 -0.49 -2.38
CA ALA A 130 3.28 0.73 -3.15
C ALA A 130 4.33 1.62 -2.47
N GLN A 131 4.27 1.81 -1.15
CA GLN A 131 5.30 2.55 -0.40
C GLN A 131 6.68 1.89 -0.52
N VAL A 132 6.74 0.55 -0.45
CA VAL A 132 7.98 -0.20 -0.63
C VAL A 132 8.52 -0.06 -2.05
N TYR A 133 7.65 -0.13 -3.07
CA TYR A 133 8.04 0.01 -4.46
C TYR A 133 8.59 1.41 -4.77
N CYS A 134 7.94 2.43 -4.21
CA CYS A 134 8.33 3.83 -4.39
C CYS A 134 9.46 4.29 -3.47
N HIS A 135 10.08 3.39 -2.68
CA HIS A 135 11.14 3.74 -1.74
C HIS A 135 10.75 4.87 -0.76
N SER A 136 9.48 4.88 -0.33
CA SER A 136 8.97 5.93 0.55
C SER A 136 9.62 5.87 1.93
N ASP A 137 10.06 7.02 2.41
CA ASP A 137 10.57 7.17 3.76
C ASP A 137 9.43 7.10 4.79
N SER A 138 9.73 6.59 5.98
CA SER A 138 8.82 6.66 7.13
C SER A 138 8.55 8.12 7.50
N LEU A 139 7.38 8.39 8.10
CA LEU A 139 7.00 9.74 8.48
C LEU A 139 8.03 10.36 9.44
N PHE A 140 8.40 11.61 9.14
CA PHE A 140 9.43 12.42 9.81
C PHE A 140 10.87 11.91 9.67
N MET A 141 11.07 10.88 8.86
CA MET A 141 12.39 10.34 8.54
C MET A 141 12.80 10.70 7.11
N ASN A 142 14.10 10.78 6.91
CA ASN A 142 14.78 10.91 5.63
C ASN A 142 15.92 9.88 5.62
N GLY A 143 15.87 8.93 4.70
CA GLY A 143 16.78 7.78 4.61
C GLY A 143 16.41 6.60 5.52
N MET A 144 15.17 6.49 5.96
CA MET A 144 14.64 5.31 6.65
C MET A 144 13.33 4.88 5.97
N GLU A 145 13.44 3.90 5.06
CA GLU A 145 12.31 3.46 4.26
C GLU A 145 11.28 2.67 5.08
N VAL A 146 10.00 2.79 4.69
CA VAL A 146 8.90 1.93 5.19
C VAL A 146 9.23 0.44 5.01
N ARG A 147 9.99 0.11 3.96
CA ARG A 147 10.54 -1.21 3.68
C ARG A 147 11.28 -1.81 4.87
N ASP A 148 12.18 -1.06 5.48
CA ASP A 148 13.04 -1.58 6.54
C ASP A 148 12.24 -1.79 7.82
N LEU A 149 11.30 -0.89 8.11
CA LEU A 149 10.36 -1.06 9.21
C LEU A 149 9.51 -2.33 9.03
N LEU A 150 8.97 -2.58 7.84
CA LEU A 150 8.20 -3.79 7.54
C LEU A 150 8.99 -5.10 7.78
N LEU A 151 10.30 -5.07 7.54
CA LEU A 151 11.19 -6.22 7.71
C LEU A 151 11.69 -6.39 9.14
N ILE A 152 11.95 -5.30 9.85
CA ILE A 152 12.66 -5.28 11.14
C ILE A 152 11.73 -4.92 12.31
N ALA A 153 10.96 -3.84 12.18
CA ALA A 153 10.19 -3.19 13.24
C ALA A 153 8.68 -3.34 12.97
N GLY A 154 8.12 -4.45 13.43
CA GLY A 154 6.81 -4.94 13.01
C GLY A 154 5.57 -4.22 13.53
N ASP A 155 5.66 -3.00 14.03
CA ASP A 155 4.53 -2.32 14.68
C ASP A 155 3.90 -1.25 13.80
N ILE A 156 2.58 -1.34 13.71
CA ILE A 156 1.72 -0.36 13.06
C ILE A 156 1.27 0.62 14.14
N HIS A 157 1.43 1.91 13.88
CA HIS A 157 1.05 2.99 14.77
C HIS A 157 -0.12 3.79 14.18
N HIS A 158 -0.68 4.69 14.99
CA HIS A 158 -1.79 5.56 14.60
C HIS A 158 -1.30 6.99 14.39
N ILE A 159 -1.72 7.63 13.29
CA ILE A 159 -1.44 9.05 13.01
C ILE A 159 -2.19 9.92 14.02
N PHE A 160 -3.47 9.63 14.26
CA PHE A 160 -4.21 10.13 15.40
C PHE A 160 -4.08 9.10 16.53
N PRO A 161 -3.30 9.36 17.59
CA PRO A 161 -3.03 8.36 18.61
C PRO A 161 -4.32 7.83 19.24
N ARG A 162 -4.39 6.51 19.44
CA ARG A 162 -5.59 5.87 19.98
C ARG A 162 -6.01 6.45 21.34
N ALA A 163 -5.04 6.67 22.24
CA ALA A 163 -5.32 7.20 23.56
C ALA A 163 -5.79 8.67 23.51
N TYR A 164 -5.26 9.46 22.57
CA TYR A 164 -5.78 10.80 22.28
C TYR A 164 -7.26 10.75 21.87
N LEU A 165 -7.59 9.95 20.85
CA LEU A 165 -8.97 9.81 20.36
C LEU A 165 -9.95 9.35 21.46
N LYS A 166 -9.52 8.41 22.31
CA LYS A 166 -10.32 7.94 23.46
C LYS A 166 -10.60 9.05 24.46
N LYS A 167 -9.61 9.86 24.82
CA LYS A 167 -9.76 11.00 25.75
C LYS A 167 -10.76 12.03 25.21
N GLN A 168 -10.86 12.16 23.90
CA GLN A 168 -11.81 13.06 23.21
C GLN A 168 -13.18 12.41 22.93
N GLY A 169 -13.48 11.25 23.50
CA GLY A 169 -14.79 10.59 23.39
C GLY A 169 -14.96 9.65 22.19
N ILE A 170 -13.93 9.45 21.37
CA ILE A 170 -13.95 8.49 20.24
C ILE A 170 -13.43 7.14 20.75
N ASP A 171 -14.19 6.50 21.66
CA ASP A 171 -13.86 5.18 22.21
C ASP A 171 -14.57 4.02 21.49
N ASN A 172 -14.49 4.02 20.17
CA ASN A 172 -14.95 2.90 19.34
C ASN A 172 -13.77 2.29 18.60
N ARG A 173 -13.53 0.99 18.83
CA ARG A 173 -12.41 0.26 18.23
C ARG A 173 -12.41 0.30 16.71
N ALA A 174 -13.55 0.11 16.07
CA ALA A 174 -13.65 0.16 14.62
C ALA A 174 -13.35 1.56 14.07
N ARG A 175 -13.57 2.63 14.84
CA ARG A 175 -13.28 4.01 14.43
C ARG A 175 -11.81 4.39 14.58
N TYR A 176 -11.17 4.13 15.72
CA TYR A 176 -9.76 4.52 15.90
C TYR A 176 -8.77 3.58 15.19
N ASN A 177 -9.16 2.33 14.90
CA ASN A 177 -8.33 1.35 14.18
C ASN A 177 -8.53 1.35 12.65
N GLN A 178 -9.06 2.42 12.07
CA GLN A 178 -9.21 2.54 10.62
C GLN A 178 -7.85 2.43 9.92
N VAL A 179 -7.77 1.73 8.79
CA VAL A 179 -6.51 1.57 8.04
C VAL A 179 -5.94 2.90 7.56
N ALA A 180 -6.83 3.86 7.27
CA ALA A 180 -6.43 5.23 6.96
C ALA A 180 -5.89 6.01 8.17
N ASN A 181 -5.93 5.48 9.39
CA ASN A 181 -5.22 6.02 10.55
C ASN A 181 -3.88 5.33 10.79
N TYR A 182 -3.56 4.25 10.08
CA TYR A 182 -2.35 3.47 10.33
C TYR A 182 -1.12 4.00 9.60
N ILE A 183 0.05 3.85 10.23
CA ILE A 183 1.35 4.22 9.67
C ILE A 183 2.48 3.37 10.29
N TYR A 184 3.55 3.13 9.52
CA TYR A 184 4.80 2.57 10.04
C TYR A 184 5.74 3.71 10.43
N LEU A 185 6.16 3.73 11.69
CA LEU A 185 7.05 4.75 12.26
C LEU A 185 8.29 4.11 12.85
N ASP A 186 9.37 4.86 12.87
CA ASP A 186 10.47 4.57 13.78
C ASP A 186 9.96 4.53 15.24
N THR A 187 10.50 3.60 16.03
CA THR A 187 10.07 3.40 17.42
C THR A 187 10.33 4.62 18.29
N GLN A 188 11.43 5.35 18.08
CA GLN A 188 11.75 6.55 18.85
C GLN A 188 10.83 7.70 18.44
N VAL A 189 10.55 7.85 17.15
CA VAL A 189 9.55 8.81 16.65
C VAL A 189 8.18 8.55 17.27
N ASN A 190 7.70 7.31 17.25
CA ASN A 190 6.42 6.96 17.86
C ASN A 190 6.38 7.26 19.37
N LYS A 191 7.46 6.97 20.11
CA LYS A 191 7.55 7.29 21.55
C LYS A 191 7.49 8.80 21.80
N ALA A 192 8.15 9.60 20.95
CA ALA A 192 8.16 11.05 21.07
C ALA A 192 6.81 11.69 20.71
N ILE A 193 6.03 11.09 19.80
CA ILE A 193 4.64 11.50 19.51
C ILE A 193 3.72 11.21 20.70
N GLY A 194 3.80 10.02 21.29
CA GLY A 194 2.97 9.63 22.43
C GLY A 194 1.46 9.77 22.15
N ASP A 195 0.75 10.44 23.06
CA ASP A 195 -0.71 10.67 22.99
C ASP A 195 -1.06 12.06 22.44
N GLN A 196 -0.16 12.72 21.72
CA GLN A 196 -0.38 14.08 21.25
C GLN A 196 -1.36 14.16 20.07
N ALA A 197 -2.11 15.27 19.99
CA ALA A 197 -2.91 15.56 18.80
C ALA A 197 -2.00 15.80 17.58
N PRO A 198 -2.44 15.48 16.34
CA PRO A 198 -1.68 15.77 15.13
C PRO A 198 -1.23 17.22 15.03
N CYS A 199 -2.12 18.18 15.25
CA CYS A 199 -1.76 19.60 15.22
C CYS A 199 -0.59 19.96 16.16
N GLU A 200 -0.47 19.31 17.32
CA GLU A 200 0.63 19.55 18.26
C GLU A 200 1.96 19.00 17.75
N TYR A 201 2.04 17.70 17.41
CA TYR A 201 3.33 17.10 17.07
C TYR A 201 3.78 17.45 15.65
N PHE A 202 2.86 17.62 14.69
CA PHE A 202 3.21 18.18 13.38
C PHE A 202 3.63 19.64 13.49
N GLY A 203 3.04 20.42 14.40
CA GLY A 203 3.46 21.79 14.71
C GLY A 203 4.93 21.85 15.15
N LYS A 204 5.38 20.91 16.00
CA LYS A 204 6.79 20.78 16.39
C LYS A 204 7.71 20.52 15.19
N VAL A 205 7.27 19.67 14.24
CA VAL A 205 8.06 19.36 13.03
C VAL A 205 8.10 20.56 12.07
N ILE A 206 7.04 21.35 11.98
CA ILE A 206 7.09 22.61 11.23
C ILE A 206 8.09 23.56 11.88
N GLN A 207 8.04 23.73 13.20
CA GLN A 207 8.98 24.57 13.93
C GLN A 207 10.43 24.09 13.80
N GLN A 208 10.69 22.78 13.77
CA GLN A 208 12.04 22.27 13.55
C GLN A 208 12.53 22.49 12.11
N CYS A 209 11.62 22.56 11.13
CA CYS A 209 11.98 22.93 9.75
C CYS A 209 12.38 24.41 9.63
N GLU A 210 11.82 25.27 10.46
CA GLU A 210 12.17 26.70 10.53
C GLU A 210 13.49 26.92 11.29
N THR A 211 13.62 26.28 12.46
CA THR A 211 14.76 26.47 13.37
C THR A 211 15.98 25.61 13.04
N LYS A 212 15.82 24.59 12.18
CA LYS A 212 16.83 23.57 11.86
C LYS A 212 17.32 22.77 13.07
N ALA A 213 16.54 22.73 14.15
CA ALA A 213 16.86 22.02 15.39
C ALA A 213 15.90 20.82 15.58
N PRO A 214 16.27 19.61 15.16
CA PRO A 214 15.36 18.45 15.17
C PRO A 214 14.96 18.05 16.59
N VAL A 215 13.66 17.86 16.80
CA VAL A 215 13.07 17.35 18.05
C VAL A 215 12.24 16.09 17.83
N LEU A 216 11.75 15.86 16.62
CA LEU A 216 10.98 14.68 16.22
C LEU A 216 11.42 14.22 14.83
N GLY A 217 12.04 13.04 14.75
CA GLY A 217 12.63 12.54 13.50
C GLY A 217 13.83 13.38 13.05
N ASN A 218 14.18 13.30 11.76
CA ASN A 218 15.34 13.98 11.19
C ASN A 218 15.01 14.91 9.99
N VAL A 219 13.72 15.09 9.67
CA VAL A 219 13.26 16.02 8.64
C VAL A 219 13.31 17.46 9.17
N VAL A 220 14.23 18.27 8.66
CA VAL A 220 14.46 19.67 9.09
C VAL A 220 14.30 20.67 7.94
N ASP A 221 13.65 20.27 6.85
CA ASP A 221 13.42 21.13 5.70
C ASP A 221 11.95 21.07 5.27
N THR A 222 11.38 22.23 4.95
CA THR A 222 9.95 22.37 4.64
C THR A 222 9.56 21.62 3.36
N GLU A 223 10.41 21.65 2.33
CA GLU A 223 10.13 20.93 1.08
C GLU A 223 10.32 19.42 1.25
N LEU A 224 11.30 19.02 2.07
CA LEU A 224 11.43 17.62 2.47
C LEU A 224 10.22 17.14 3.30
N LEU A 225 9.70 17.97 4.22
CA LEU A 225 8.50 17.63 4.99
C LEU A 225 7.29 17.44 4.07
N LYS A 226 7.03 18.37 3.15
CA LYS A 226 5.92 18.23 2.18
C LYS A 226 5.99 16.92 1.40
N ARG A 227 7.18 16.59 0.87
CA ARG A 227 7.41 15.32 0.17
C ARG A 227 7.19 14.11 1.06
N ASN A 228 7.70 14.14 2.30
CA ASN A 228 7.50 13.04 3.24
C ASN A 228 6.02 12.83 3.61
N LEU A 229 5.21 13.90 3.68
CA LEU A 229 3.75 13.79 3.83
C LEU A 229 3.10 13.15 2.59
N ASP A 230 3.49 13.55 1.39
CA ASP A 230 2.96 13.00 0.12
C ASP A 230 3.33 11.50 -0.04
N GLU A 231 4.56 11.13 0.31
CA GLU A 231 5.04 9.74 0.35
C GLU A 231 4.23 8.85 1.31
N ASN A 232 3.71 9.44 2.39
CA ASN A 232 2.90 8.75 3.40
C ASN A 232 1.39 8.94 3.23
N CYS A 233 0.96 9.61 2.15
CA CYS A 233 -0.43 9.96 1.84
C CYS A 233 -1.11 10.71 3.00
N ILE A 234 -0.40 11.64 3.63
CA ILE A 234 -0.91 12.47 4.72
C ILE A 234 -1.33 13.83 4.13
N PRO A 235 -2.55 14.32 4.40
CA PRO A 235 -2.97 15.64 3.96
C PRO A 235 -2.02 16.73 4.45
N GLN A 236 -1.65 17.68 3.58
CA GLN A 236 -0.73 18.76 3.91
C GLN A 236 -1.23 19.64 5.09
N ALA A 237 -2.55 19.73 5.26
CA ALA A 237 -3.20 20.46 6.35
C ALA A 237 -3.22 19.70 7.71
N ILE A 238 -2.57 18.52 7.82
CA ILE A 238 -2.59 17.70 9.05
C ILE A 238 -2.15 18.45 10.31
N HIS A 239 -1.27 19.43 10.17
CA HIS A 239 -0.80 20.30 11.26
C HIS A 239 -1.88 21.22 11.85
N GLN A 240 -3.04 21.32 11.20
CA GLN A 240 -4.20 22.09 11.64
C GLN A 240 -5.30 21.19 12.20
N MET A 241 -5.11 19.87 12.16
CA MET A 241 -6.15 18.90 12.49
C MET A 241 -6.04 18.42 13.94
N ASP A 242 -7.17 18.47 14.64
CA ASP A 242 -7.38 17.81 15.93
C ASP A 242 -8.50 16.75 15.80
N PHE A 243 -8.95 16.19 16.93
CA PHE A 243 -9.98 15.13 16.93
C PHE A 243 -11.28 15.53 16.21
N THR A 244 -11.61 16.81 16.10
CA THR A 244 -12.80 17.28 15.41
C THR A 244 -12.72 17.06 13.89
N ASN A 245 -11.51 17.01 13.34
CA ASN A 245 -11.24 16.73 11.91
C ASN A 245 -11.03 15.24 11.61
N TYR A 246 -11.15 14.34 12.59
CA TYR A 246 -10.73 12.95 12.43
C TYR A 246 -11.42 12.22 11.25
N GLU A 247 -12.74 12.38 11.09
CA GLU A 247 -13.47 11.74 9.98
C GLU A 247 -13.10 12.34 8.61
N GLU A 248 -12.87 13.64 8.56
CA GLU A 248 -12.39 14.33 7.36
C GLU A 248 -11.00 13.83 6.96
N PHE A 249 -10.08 13.74 7.93
CA PHE A 249 -8.74 13.18 7.73
C PHE A 249 -8.80 11.76 7.16
N LEU A 250 -9.60 10.88 7.78
CA LEU A 250 -9.75 9.50 7.31
C LEU A 250 -10.24 9.46 5.87
N SER A 251 -11.22 10.28 5.53
CA SER A 251 -11.74 10.38 4.16
C SER A 251 -10.65 10.83 3.19
N GLN A 252 -10.01 11.98 3.45
CA GLN A 252 -8.97 12.54 2.58
C GLN A 252 -7.81 11.55 2.38
N ARG A 253 -7.33 10.92 3.45
CA ARG A 253 -6.22 9.97 3.38
C ARG A 253 -6.57 8.74 2.55
N ARG A 254 -7.80 8.21 2.60
CA ARG A 254 -8.21 7.08 1.73
C ARG A 254 -8.11 7.43 0.24
N TYR A 255 -8.48 8.64 -0.15
CA TYR A 255 -8.32 9.10 -1.53
C TYR A 255 -6.84 9.25 -1.92
N LEU A 256 -6.01 9.82 -1.05
CA LEU A 256 -4.56 9.93 -1.30
C LEU A 256 -3.89 8.55 -1.44
N MET A 257 -4.27 7.59 -0.58
CA MET A 257 -3.80 6.21 -0.66
C MET A 257 -4.21 5.53 -1.96
N ALA A 258 -5.46 5.73 -2.40
CA ALA A 258 -5.96 5.21 -3.66
C ALA A 258 -5.22 5.79 -4.88
N ALA A 259 -4.99 7.11 -4.89
CA ALA A 259 -4.22 7.78 -5.94
C ALA A 259 -2.78 7.26 -6.01
N LYS A 260 -2.09 7.11 -4.86
CA LYS A 260 -0.75 6.51 -4.81
C LYS A 260 -0.75 5.09 -5.38
N MET A 261 -1.73 4.27 -5.03
CA MET A 261 -1.82 2.90 -5.56
C MET A 261 -2.09 2.86 -7.07
N GLU A 262 -2.85 3.83 -7.59
CA GLU A 262 -3.08 3.97 -9.03
C GLU A 262 -1.78 4.33 -9.77
N GLU A 263 -1.05 5.34 -9.30
CA GLU A 263 0.24 5.75 -9.86
C GLU A 263 1.26 4.61 -9.82
N TYR A 264 1.36 3.96 -8.65
CA TYR A 264 2.18 2.77 -8.45
C TYR A 264 1.84 1.69 -9.49
N TYR A 265 0.57 1.32 -9.62
CA TYR A 265 0.14 0.27 -10.56
C TYR A 265 0.48 0.61 -12.02
N ARG A 266 0.31 1.88 -12.40
CA ARG A 266 0.63 2.37 -13.75
C ARG A 266 2.13 2.38 -14.04
N SER A 267 2.96 2.49 -13.00
CA SER A 267 4.43 2.52 -13.11
C SER A 267 5.10 1.14 -13.19
N LEU A 268 4.38 0.06 -12.87
CA LEU A 268 4.82 -1.33 -13.03
C LEU A 268 5.03 -1.68 -14.51
#